data_AF-T0YJ92-F1
#
_entry.id   AF-T0YJ92-F1
#
_cell.length_a   1.000
_cell.length_b   1.000
_cell.length_c   1.000
_cell.angle_alpha   90.00
_cell.angle_beta   90.00
_cell.angle_gamma   90.00
#
_symmetry.space_group_name_H-M   'P 1'
#
loop_
_entity.id
_entity.type
_entity.pdbx_description
1 polymer ?
#
loop_
_entity_poly.entity_id
_entity_poly.type
_entity_poly.pdbx_seq_one_letter_code
_entity_poly.pdbx_strand_id
1 'polypeptide(L)'
;MAEISLLLWDVGGVLLSDGWDRASRERAAGRFGLDLPELEQRHAAVAREFESGQLTLEEYLQAVVFTEPRSFSPEDFIAFLHDESRPHPEAIALARRLRAGGRYVLATLNNESRELNRYRLQTFGLKDIFHAFFSSGETGRLKPTGGPTSLP
;
A
#
# COMPACT_ATOMS: atom_id res chain seq x y z
N MET A 1 -9.87 33.04 -9.29
CA MET A 1 -9.88 31.58 -9.06
C MET A 1 -8.51 31.19 -8.53
N ALA A 2 -8.42 30.28 -7.56
CA ALA A 2 -7.13 29.76 -7.12
C ALA A 2 -6.49 28.90 -8.21
N GLU A 3 -5.20 29.07 -8.46
CA GLU A 3 -4.46 28.24 -9.42
C GLU A 3 -4.08 26.90 -8.75
N ILE A 4 -4.29 25.80 -9.47
CA ILE A 4 -3.87 24.47 -9.01
C ILE A 4 -2.36 24.34 -9.22
N SER A 5 -1.62 24.15 -8.14
CA SER A 5 -0.16 23.97 -8.15
C SER A 5 0.31 22.62 -7.62
N LEU A 6 -0.55 21.87 -6.92
CA LEU A 6 -0.24 20.58 -6.31
C LEU A 6 -1.23 19.51 -6.77
N LEU A 7 -0.71 18.36 -7.16
CA LEU A 7 -1.50 17.15 -7.44
C LEU A 7 -1.08 16.04 -6.48
N LEU A 8 -2.05 15.56 -5.71
CA LEU A 8 -1.91 14.40 -4.81
C LEU A 8 -2.47 13.16 -5.49
N TRP A 9 -1.66 12.10 -5.53
CA TRP A 9 -2.00 10.87 -6.22
C TRP A 9 -2.12 9.73 -5.23
N ASP A 10 -3.19 8.95 -5.33
CA ASP A 10 -3.20 7.64 -4.69
C ASP A 10 -2.25 6.68 -5.39
N VAL A 11 -1.88 5.60 -4.71
CA VAL A 11 -1.02 4.55 -5.27
C VAL A 11 -1.87 3.34 -5.65
N GLY A 12 -2.51 2.71 -4.66
CA GLY A 12 -3.45 1.59 -4.90
C GLY A 12 -4.69 2.05 -5.66
N GLY A 13 -5.12 1.26 -6.65
CA GLY A 13 -6.24 1.55 -7.54
C GLY A 13 -6.04 2.70 -8.52
N VAL A 14 -4.90 3.41 -8.49
CA VAL A 14 -4.64 4.59 -9.34
C VAL A 14 -3.36 4.43 -10.15
N LEU A 15 -2.19 4.37 -9.49
CA LEU A 15 -0.91 4.17 -10.16
C LEU A 15 -0.60 2.68 -10.33
N LEU A 16 -1.01 1.87 -9.36
CA LEU A 16 -0.80 0.43 -9.26
C LEU A 16 -2.10 -0.22 -8.79
N SER A 17 -2.24 -1.54 -8.95
CA SER A 17 -3.27 -2.33 -8.24
C SER A 17 -3.13 -2.16 -6.73
N ASP A 18 -4.18 -2.44 -5.98
CA ASP A 18 -4.07 -2.53 -4.52
C ASP A 18 -3.00 -3.55 -4.11
N GLY A 19 -2.26 -3.24 -3.04
CA GLY A 19 -1.11 -4.03 -2.61
C GLY A 19 -1.46 -5.24 -1.75
N TRP A 20 -2.45 -5.10 -0.86
CA TRP A 20 -2.84 -6.16 0.08
C TRP A 20 -4.32 -6.10 0.46
N ASP A 21 -5.18 -6.12 -0.56
CA ASP A 21 -6.63 -6.10 -0.39
C ASP A 21 -7.23 -7.48 -0.07
N ARG A 22 -8.56 -7.53 0.09
CA ARG A 22 -9.28 -8.79 0.32
C ARG A 22 -9.06 -9.81 -0.81
N ALA A 23 -9.08 -9.37 -2.07
CA ALA A 23 -8.90 -10.28 -3.19
C ALA A 23 -7.49 -10.90 -3.18
N SER A 24 -6.47 -10.14 -2.77
CA SER A 24 -5.11 -10.64 -2.60
C SER A 24 -5.00 -11.65 -1.47
N ARG A 25 -5.72 -11.43 -0.36
CA ARG A 25 -5.81 -12.39 0.75
C ARG A 25 -6.54 -13.68 0.36
N GLU A 26 -7.58 -13.60 -0.45
CA GLU A 26 -8.26 -14.77 -1.04
C GLU A 26 -7.28 -15.59 -1.91
N ARG A 27 -6.47 -14.92 -2.75
CA ARG A 27 -5.42 -15.57 -3.54
C ARG A 27 -4.33 -16.19 -2.66
N ALA A 28 -3.91 -15.50 -1.60
CA ALA A 28 -2.93 -16.01 -0.65
C ALA A 28 -3.43 -17.27 0.05
N ALA A 29 -4.69 -17.25 0.51
CA ALA A 29 -5.32 -18.40 1.17
C ALA A 29 -5.33 -19.63 0.24
N GLY A 30 -5.70 -19.45 -1.02
CA GLY A 30 -5.64 -20.51 -2.02
C GLY A 30 -4.22 -21.00 -2.31
N ARG A 31 -3.24 -20.10 -2.45
CA ARG A 31 -1.85 -20.44 -2.78
C ARG A 31 -1.12 -21.15 -1.64
N PHE A 32 -1.32 -20.71 -0.41
CA PHE A 32 -0.56 -21.15 0.75
C PHE A 32 -1.35 -22.12 1.65
N GLY A 33 -2.58 -22.47 1.27
CA GLY A 33 -3.44 -23.37 2.03
C GLY A 33 -3.83 -22.80 3.40
N LEU A 34 -4.12 -21.50 3.46
CA LEU A 34 -4.56 -20.83 4.69
C LEU A 34 -6.08 -20.86 4.81
N ASP A 35 -6.58 -20.94 6.04
CA ASP A 35 -8.00 -20.69 6.30
C ASP A 35 -8.29 -19.19 6.11
N LEU A 36 -9.11 -18.86 5.11
CA LEU A 36 -9.43 -17.48 4.77
C LEU A 36 -10.16 -16.74 5.91
N PRO A 37 -11.20 -17.31 6.55
CA PRO A 37 -11.82 -16.69 7.73
C PRO A 37 -10.82 -16.33 8.84
N GLU A 38 -9.91 -17.24 9.20
CA GLU A 38 -8.87 -16.97 10.19
C GLU A 38 -7.88 -15.90 9.72
N LEU A 39 -7.46 -15.95 8.45
CA LEU A 39 -6.56 -14.95 7.85
C LEU A 39 -7.18 -13.55 7.91
N GLU A 40 -8.44 -13.41 7.50
CA GLU A 40 -9.18 -12.15 7.55
C GLU A 40 -9.34 -11.65 8.99
N GLN A 41 -9.68 -12.54 9.93
CA GLN A 41 -9.82 -12.18 11.34
C GLN A 41 -8.50 -11.65 11.92
N ARG A 42 -7.40 -12.37 11.71
CA ARG A 42 -6.07 -11.97 12.21
C ARG A 42 -5.59 -10.69 11.52
N HIS A 43 -5.76 -10.57 10.21
CA HIS A 43 -5.45 -9.34 9.49
C HIS A 43 -6.25 -8.15 10.05
N ALA A 44 -7.57 -8.28 10.19
CA ALA A 44 -8.43 -7.20 10.70
C ALA A 44 -8.02 -6.73 12.10
N ALA A 45 -7.49 -7.63 12.94
CA ALA A 45 -7.05 -7.30 14.28
C ALA A 45 -5.80 -6.41 14.34
N VAL A 46 -4.95 -6.42 13.31
CA VAL A 46 -3.67 -5.68 13.29
C VAL A 46 -3.46 -4.81 12.03
N ALA A 47 -4.46 -4.74 11.15
CA ALA A 47 -4.37 -4.07 9.86
C ALA A 47 -4.02 -2.58 10.02
N ARG A 48 -4.61 -1.91 11.02
CA ARG A 48 -4.39 -0.49 11.25
C ARG A 48 -2.96 -0.20 11.69
N GLU A 49 -2.44 -1.00 12.62
CA GLU A 49 -1.08 -0.91 13.14
C GLU A 49 -0.07 -1.18 12.02
N PHE A 50 -0.35 -2.17 11.17
CA PHE A 50 0.50 -2.46 10.01
C PHE A 50 0.46 -1.35 8.95
N GLU A 51 -0.73 -0.88 8.55
CA GLU A 51 -0.90 0.18 7.56
C GLU A 51 -0.35 1.53 8.05
N SER A 52 -0.39 1.81 9.36
CA SER A 52 0.21 3.01 9.96
C SER A 52 1.70 2.90 10.26
N GLY A 53 2.32 1.73 10.02
CA GLY A 53 3.75 1.51 10.24
C GLY A 53 4.14 1.31 11.70
N GLN A 54 3.18 1.02 12.57
CA GLN A 54 3.41 0.60 13.95
C GLN A 54 3.86 -0.86 14.05
N LEU A 55 3.53 -1.68 13.05
CA LEU A 55 4.09 -3.01 12.86
C LEU A 55 4.98 -3.05 11.62
N THR A 56 6.12 -3.72 11.76
CA THR A 56 6.93 -4.14 10.62
C THR A 56 6.21 -5.23 9.82
N LEU A 57 6.65 -5.46 8.57
CA LEU A 57 6.14 -6.58 7.76
C LEU A 57 6.41 -7.94 8.44
N GLU A 58 7.56 -8.09 9.08
CA GLU A 58 7.90 -9.31 9.81
C GLU A 58 6.93 -9.56 10.98
N GLU A 59 6.73 -8.57 11.85
CA GLU A 59 5.80 -8.67 12.98
C GLU A 59 4.36 -8.94 12.53
N TYR A 60 3.92 -8.26 11.46
CA TYR A 60 2.62 -8.52 10.85
C TYR A 60 2.48 -9.97 10.39
N LEU A 61 3.49 -10.51 9.68
CA LEU A 61 3.45 -11.88 9.20
C LEU A 61 3.46 -12.90 10.34
N GLN A 62 4.19 -12.64 11.43
CA GLN A 62 4.14 -13.49 12.63
C GLN A 62 2.76 -13.51 13.28
N ALA A 63 2.11 -12.34 13.38
CA ALA A 63 0.78 -12.22 13.98
C ALA A 63 -0.35 -12.81 13.13
N VAL A 64 -0.18 -12.86 11.80
CA VAL A 64 -1.27 -13.19 10.87
C VAL A 64 -1.10 -14.53 10.17
N VAL A 65 0.12 -14.84 9.70
CA VAL A 65 0.39 -16.00 8.85
C VAL A 65 1.13 -17.09 9.62
N PHE A 66 2.18 -16.73 10.36
CA PHE A 66 3.08 -17.67 11.04
C PHE A 66 2.74 -17.87 12.52
N THR A 67 1.44 -17.80 12.86
CA THR A 67 0.94 -18.12 14.22
C THR A 67 1.15 -19.59 14.60
N GLU A 68 1.42 -20.43 13.61
CA GLU A 68 1.74 -21.85 13.73
C GLU A 68 2.79 -22.22 12.65
N PRO A 69 3.49 -23.36 12.77
CA PRO A 69 4.43 -23.81 11.76
C PRO A 69 3.79 -23.92 10.37
N ARG A 70 4.45 -23.35 9.35
CA ARG A 70 4.01 -23.40 7.94
C ARG A 70 4.98 -24.24 7.11
N SER A 71 4.48 -24.79 6.02
CA SER A 71 5.28 -25.54 5.03
C SER A 71 6.01 -24.64 4.02
N PHE A 72 5.83 -23.33 4.12
CA PHE A 72 6.45 -22.30 3.29
C PHE A 72 7.16 -21.27 4.17
N SER A 73 8.09 -20.51 3.59
CA SER A 73 8.90 -19.53 4.31
C SER A 73 8.25 -18.14 4.35
N PRO A 74 8.62 -17.27 5.31
CA PRO A 74 8.30 -15.84 5.26
C PRO A 74 8.72 -15.19 3.94
N GLU A 75 9.87 -15.56 3.40
CA GLU A 75 10.40 -15.04 2.14
C GLU A 75 9.48 -15.38 0.95
N ASP A 76 8.95 -16.61 0.89
CA ASP A 76 8.00 -17.02 -0.15
C ASP A 76 6.70 -16.21 -0.07
N PHE A 77 6.24 -15.92 1.15
CA PHE A 77 5.04 -15.13 1.37
C PHE A 77 5.26 -13.65 1.00
N ILE A 78 6.42 -13.08 1.35
CA ILE A 78 6.80 -11.72 0.95
C ILE A 78 6.92 -11.60 -0.56
N ALA A 79 7.53 -12.59 -1.23
CA ALA A 79 7.59 -12.64 -2.68
C ALA A 79 6.18 -12.65 -3.31
N PHE A 80 5.24 -13.39 -2.73
CA PHE A 80 3.85 -13.35 -3.14
C PHE A 80 3.23 -11.95 -2.96
N LEU A 81 3.38 -11.30 -1.79
CA LEU A 81 2.88 -9.93 -1.56
C LEU A 81 3.41 -8.94 -2.60
N HIS A 82 4.69 -9.08 -2.96
CA HIS A 82 5.33 -8.26 -3.99
C HIS A 82 4.72 -8.48 -5.39
N ASP A 83 4.36 -9.71 -5.73
CA ASP A 83 3.76 -10.08 -7.02
C ASP A 83 2.32 -9.58 -7.19
N GLU A 84 1.62 -9.28 -6.09
CA GLU A 84 0.27 -8.72 -6.13
C GLU A 84 0.24 -7.27 -6.62
N SER A 85 1.40 -6.60 -6.66
CA SER A 85 1.53 -5.25 -7.19
C SER A 85 1.65 -5.27 -8.72
N ARG A 86 0.66 -4.69 -9.42
CA ARG A 86 0.63 -4.57 -10.89
C ARG A 86 0.54 -3.10 -11.31
N PRO A 87 1.28 -2.67 -12.33
CA PRO A 87 1.24 -1.28 -12.76
C PRO A 87 -0.06 -0.93 -13.49
N HIS A 88 -0.48 0.33 -13.41
CA HIS A 88 -1.44 0.94 -14.33
C HIS A 88 -0.67 1.85 -15.30
N PRO A 89 -0.23 1.34 -16.46
CA PRO A 89 0.75 2.03 -17.30
C PRO A 89 0.27 3.39 -17.79
N GLU A 90 -1.02 3.54 -18.07
CA GLU A 90 -1.61 4.79 -18.54
C GLU A 90 -1.57 5.89 -17.48
N ALA A 91 -1.89 5.56 -16.22
CA ALA A 91 -1.83 6.49 -15.10
C ALA A 91 -0.39 6.92 -14.81
N ILE A 92 0.55 5.97 -14.81
CA ILE A 92 1.99 6.24 -14.65
C ILE A 92 2.49 7.13 -15.79
N ALA A 93 2.09 6.85 -17.04
CA ALA A 93 2.48 7.66 -18.20
C ALA A 93 1.94 9.09 -18.09
N LEU A 94 0.70 9.27 -17.60
CA LEU A 94 0.14 10.60 -17.34
C LEU A 94 0.94 11.33 -16.26
N ALA A 95 1.26 10.68 -15.14
CA ALA A 95 2.07 11.28 -14.08
C ALA A 95 3.46 11.71 -14.60
N ARG A 96 4.10 10.90 -15.45
CA ARG A 96 5.37 11.26 -16.12
C ARG A 96 5.25 12.48 -17.01
N ARG A 97 4.18 12.58 -17.82
CA ARG A 97 3.95 13.78 -18.66
C ARG A 97 3.74 15.03 -17.82
N LEU A 98 2.97 14.93 -16.73
CA LEU A 98 2.75 16.05 -15.82
C LEU A 98 4.04 16.49 -15.13
N ARG A 99 4.89 15.52 -14.74
CA ARG A 99 6.22 15.80 -14.18
C ARG A 99 7.10 16.56 -15.18
N ALA A 100 7.14 16.11 -16.43
CA ALA A 100 7.92 16.74 -17.50
C ALA A 100 7.44 18.16 -17.84
N GLY A 101 6.13 18.41 -17.72
CA GLY A 101 5.56 19.75 -17.93
C GLY A 101 5.97 20.79 -16.88
N GLY A 102 6.48 20.38 -15.71
CA GLY A 102 7.04 21.27 -14.69
C GLY A 102 6.05 22.22 -14.00
N ARG A 103 4.77 22.20 -14.37
CA ARG A 103 3.74 23.10 -13.83
C ARG A 103 3.30 22.75 -12.41
N TYR A 104 3.34 21.46 -12.06
CA TYR A 104 2.76 20.95 -10.82
C TYR A 104 3.81 20.33 -9.91
N VAL A 105 3.66 20.59 -8.61
CA VAL A 105 4.24 19.72 -7.60
C VAL A 105 3.38 18.45 -7.58
N LEU A 106 4.04 17.31 -7.78
CA LEU A 106 3.45 15.98 -7.69
C LEU A 106 3.87 15.32 -6.39
N ALA A 107 2.92 14.80 -5.63
CA ALA A 107 3.21 13.92 -4.48
C ALA A 107 2.23 12.75 -4.41
N THR A 108 2.63 11.65 -3.79
CA THR A 108 1.70 10.55 -3.47
C THR A 108 1.08 10.78 -2.10
N LEU A 109 -0.16 10.35 -1.94
CA LEU A 109 -0.85 10.27 -0.65
C LEU A 109 -1.63 8.96 -0.63
N ASN A 110 -1.19 7.94 0.13
CA ASN A 110 -1.74 6.57 0.09
C ASN A 110 -1.74 5.87 1.46
N ASN A 111 -2.66 4.91 1.64
CA ASN A 111 -2.63 4.00 2.79
C ASN A 111 -1.86 2.75 2.38
N GLU A 112 -0.68 2.55 2.94
CA GLU A 112 0.12 1.36 2.69
C GLU A 112 1.17 1.22 3.78
N SER A 113 1.49 -0.01 4.18
CA SER A 113 2.55 -0.26 5.15
C SER A 113 3.90 0.15 4.57
N ARG A 114 4.83 0.51 5.46
CA ARG A 114 6.10 1.13 5.09
C ARG A 114 6.92 0.27 4.13
N GLU A 115 7.11 -1.01 4.46
CA GLU A 115 7.90 -1.95 3.65
C GLU A 115 7.27 -2.18 2.27
N LEU A 116 5.96 -2.42 2.19
CA LEU A 116 5.26 -2.64 0.91
C LEU A 116 5.27 -1.38 0.04
N ASN A 117 5.06 -0.21 0.64
CA ASN A 117 5.11 1.06 -0.06
C ASN A 117 6.51 1.31 -0.64
N ARG A 118 7.58 1.08 0.14
CA ARG A 118 8.97 1.23 -0.32
C ARG A 118 9.29 0.32 -1.51
N TYR A 119 8.88 -0.95 -1.43
CA TYR A 119 9.01 -1.90 -2.54
C TYR A 119 8.31 -1.35 -3.80
N ARG A 120 7.03 -0.99 -3.70
CA ARG A 120 6.23 -0.50 -4.83
C ARG A 120 6.81 0.77 -5.45
N LEU A 121 7.20 1.75 -4.64
CA LEU A 121 7.80 2.99 -5.14
C LEU A 121 9.10 2.76 -5.92
N GLN A 122 9.92 1.82 -5.47
CA GLN A 122 11.19 1.47 -6.10
C GLN A 122 10.98 0.63 -7.37
N THR A 123 10.22 -0.46 -7.28
CA THR A 123 10.01 -1.43 -8.37
C THR A 123 9.35 -0.80 -9.59
N PHE A 124 8.40 0.13 -9.39
CA PHE A 124 7.67 0.77 -10.48
C PHE A 124 8.24 2.14 -10.87
N GLY A 125 9.41 2.52 -10.35
CA GLY A 125 10.09 3.77 -10.71
C GLY A 125 9.28 5.03 -10.39
N LEU A 126 8.47 5.00 -9.33
CA LEU A 126 7.65 6.13 -8.91
C LEU A 126 8.49 7.21 -8.23
N LYS A 127 9.65 6.83 -7.66
CA LYS A 127 10.65 7.74 -7.10
C LYS A 127 11.16 8.78 -8.11
N ASP A 128 11.12 8.47 -9.39
CA ASP A 128 11.58 9.38 -10.45
C ASP A 128 10.50 10.37 -10.91
N ILE A 129 9.25 10.16 -10.47
CA ILE A 129 8.08 10.92 -10.94
C ILE A 129 7.64 11.95 -9.90
N PHE A 130 7.57 11.56 -8.64
CA PHE A 130 6.98 12.36 -7.57
C PHE A 130 8.04 13.08 -6.73
N HIS A 131 7.70 14.27 -6.24
CA HIS A 131 8.58 15.11 -5.42
C HIS A 131 8.53 14.72 -3.93
N ALA A 132 7.40 14.14 -3.49
CA ALA A 132 7.19 13.71 -2.11
C ALA A 132 6.26 12.49 -2.05
N PHE A 133 6.37 11.73 -0.96
CA PHE A 133 5.61 10.51 -0.72
C PHE A 133 5.00 10.55 0.67
N PHE A 134 3.68 10.66 0.76
CA PHE A 134 2.93 10.68 2.01
C PHE A 134 2.17 9.36 2.17
N SER A 135 2.86 8.33 2.66
CA SER A 135 2.26 7.03 2.93
C SER A 135 1.92 6.89 4.42
N SER A 136 0.81 6.23 4.74
CA SER A 136 0.39 5.99 6.14
C SER A 136 1.47 5.27 6.95
N GLY A 137 2.22 4.33 6.35
CA GLY A 137 3.29 3.60 7.01
C GLY A 137 4.49 4.45 7.42
N GLU A 138 4.67 5.62 6.80
CA GLU A 138 5.75 6.57 7.15
C GLU A 138 5.23 7.71 8.05
N THR A 139 3.96 8.08 7.89
CA THR A 139 3.36 9.24 8.58
C THR A 139 2.58 8.88 9.84
N GLY A 140 2.25 7.61 10.05
CA GLY A 140 1.39 7.15 11.14
C GLY A 140 -0.09 7.50 10.98
N ARG A 141 -0.53 8.03 9.82
CA ARG A 141 -1.90 8.52 9.60
C ARG A 141 -2.52 7.90 8.34
N LEU A 142 -3.66 7.24 8.50
CA LEU A 142 -4.43 6.68 7.40
C LEU A 142 -5.41 7.70 6.83
N LYS A 143 -5.61 7.72 5.52
CA LYS A 143 -6.78 8.33 4.90
C LYS A 143 -8.04 7.46 5.13
N PRO A 144 -9.24 8.05 5.25
CA PRO A 144 -9.48 9.45 5.58
C PRO A 144 -9.36 9.66 7.09
N THR A 145 -8.30 10.31 7.57
CA THR A 145 -8.28 10.93 8.91
C THR A 145 -8.89 12.31 8.79
N GLY A 146 -10.19 12.43 9.11
CA GLY A 146 -10.93 13.70 9.05
C GLY A 146 -12.23 13.68 8.24
N GLY A 147 -12.98 12.56 8.22
CA GLY A 147 -14.42 12.62 7.90
C GLY A 147 -15.13 13.59 8.87
N PRO A 148 -16.28 14.20 8.50
CA PRO A 148 -16.80 15.38 9.18
C PRO A 148 -16.86 15.14 10.68
N THR A 149 -15.91 15.73 11.42
CA THR A 149 -16.17 16.07 12.80
C THR A 149 -17.35 17.01 12.71
N SER A 150 -18.51 16.54 13.14
CA SER A 150 -19.54 17.43 13.66
C SER A 150 -18.81 18.39 14.59
N LEU A 151 -18.59 19.61 14.10
CA LEU A 151 -18.21 20.73 14.95
C LEU A 151 -19.27 20.80 16.05
N PRO A 152 -18.88 20.98 17.32
CA PRO A 152 -19.84 21.22 18.38
C PRO A 152 -20.72 22.44 18.09
#